data_AF-A0A3D3QIN7-F1
#
_entry.id   AF-A0A3D3QIN7-F1
#
_cell.length_a   1.000
_cell.length_b   1.000
_cell.length_c   1.000
_cell.angle_alpha   90.00
_cell.angle_beta   90.00
_cell.angle_gamma   90.00
#
_symmetry.space_group_name_H-M   'P 1'
#
loop_
_entity.id
_entity.type
_entity.pdbx_description
1 polymer ?
#
loop_
_entity_poly.entity_id
_entity_poly.type
_entity_poly.pdbx_seq_one_letter_code
_entity_poly.pdbx_strand_id
1 'polypeptide(L)'
;GWCYAADEMYLIAGRPIPEASYYDDGALYENGVGAVRRFLDRFDQGIGDTPSYEGTRIRLVTGGSMLPFLNELAPRLSEQTGAEVDPVHVVNRYFGDTVTIAGLLGGEDILHALGESDAGDLILLPAEALNADDVFIDDLALEDFKERVGHARVITGYQITDALQELQH
;
A
#
# COMPACT_ATOMS: atom_id res chain seq x y z
N GLY A 1 -18.37 -13.67 5.48
CA GLY A 1 -16.95 -13.37 5.24
C GLY A 1 -16.12 -14.36 6.02
N TRP A 2 -15.52 -15.32 5.32
CA TRP A 2 -14.57 -16.29 5.87
C TRP A 2 -13.64 -16.67 4.71
N CYS A 3 -12.58 -15.91 4.45
CA CYS A 3 -11.48 -16.38 3.60
C CYS A 3 -10.26 -15.47 3.74
N TYR A 4 -9.53 -15.61 4.85
CA TYR A 4 -8.18 -15.04 5.02
C TYR A 4 -7.13 -16.11 5.38
N ALA A 5 -7.54 -17.37 5.60
CA ALA A 5 -6.66 -18.42 6.10
C ALA A 5 -5.79 -19.12 5.03
N ALA A 6 -6.11 -18.98 3.74
CA ALA A 6 -5.44 -19.77 2.69
C ALA A 6 -4.13 -19.14 2.17
N ASP A 7 -4.04 -17.81 2.13
CA ASP A 7 -2.90 -17.10 1.52
C ASP A 7 -1.70 -16.92 2.46
N GLU A 8 -1.89 -17.02 3.78
CA GLU A 8 -0.77 -17.12 4.73
C GLU A 8 0.13 -18.32 4.39
N MET A 9 -0.44 -19.44 3.91
CA MET A 9 0.35 -20.64 3.62
C MET A 9 1.22 -20.55 2.36
N TYR A 10 0.80 -19.79 1.33
CA TYR A 10 1.58 -19.67 0.09
C TYR A 10 2.67 -18.60 0.19
N LEU A 11 2.41 -17.50 0.90
CA LEU A 11 3.40 -16.45 1.13
C LEU A 11 4.48 -16.90 2.12
N ILE A 12 4.15 -17.72 3.13
CA ILE A 12 5.14 -18.39 4.01
C ILE A 12 6.05 -19.35 3.21
N ALA A 13 5.60 -19.88 2.07
CA ALA A 13 6.33 -20.93 1.34
C ALA A 13 7.41 -20.43 0.36
N GLY A 14 7.55 -19.12 0.13
CA GLY A 14 8.69 -18.52 -0.61
C GLY A 14 8.89 -19.04 -2.04
N ARG A 15 7.83 -19.41 -2.76
CA ARG A 15 7.92 -19.94 -4.14
C ARG A 15 7.62 -18.88 -5.20
N PRO A 16 8.31 -18.90 -6.35
CA PRO A 16 8.02 -17.99 -7.46
C PRO A 16 6.63 -18.25 -8.04
N ILE A 17 5.95 -17.17 -8.45
CA ILE A 17 4.63 -17.20 -9.07
C ILE A 17 4.71 -17.98 -10.41
N PRO A 18 3.88 -19.01 -10.65
CA PRO A 18 3.89 -19.75 -11.91
C PRO A 18 3.40 -18.91 -13.09
N GLU A 19 3.92 -19.17 -14.30
CA GLU A 19 3.47 -18.52 -15.53
C GLU A 19 2.01 -18.87 -15.90
N ALA A 20 1.37 -17.94 -16.62
CA ALA A 20 -0.05 -17.92 -16.95
C ALA A 20 -0.59 -19.14 -17.73
N SER A 21 0.27 -20.01 -18.26
CA SER A 21 -0.12 -21.19 -19.04
C SER A 21 -0.49 -22.41 -18.18
N TYR A 22 -0.48 -22.30 -16.85
CA TYR A 22 -0.82 -23.40 -15.95
C TYR A 22 -2.29 -23.42 -15.48
N TYR A 23 -3.07 -22.36 -15.71
CA TYR A 23 -4.40 -22.25 -15.11
C TYR A 23 -5.50 -22.29 -16.17
N ASP A 24 -6.19 -23.42 -16.22
CA ASP A 24 -7.46 -23.62 -16.91
C ASP A 24 -8.49 -22.59 -16.40
N ASP A 25 -9.25 -22.00 -17.31
CA ASP A 25 -10.02 -20.74 -17.23
C ASP A 25 -11.08 -20.61 -16.10
N GLY A 26 -11.12 -21.52 -15.13
CA GLY A 26 -12.12 -21.57 -14.06
C GLY A 26 -11.62 -21.34 -12.63
N ALA A 27 -10.31 -21.37 -12.36
CA ALA A 27 -9.77 -21.38 -10.98
C ALA A 27 -9.37 -20.00 -10.41
N LEU A 28 -9.62 -18.91 -11.16
CA LEU A 28 -9.20 -17.55 -10.82
C LEU A 28 -10.17 -16.78 -9.91
N TYR A 29 -11.38 -17.28 -9.68
CA TYR A 29 -12.47 -16.42 -9.21
C TYR A 29 -12.82 -16.51 -7.71
N GLU A 30 -12.27 -17.46 -6.94
CA GLU A 30 -12.85 -17.75 -5.60
C GLU A 30 -11.92 -17.61 -4.37
N ASN A 31 -10.62 -17.31 -4.50
CA ASN A 31 -9.69 -17.25 -3.34
C ASN A 31 -8.55 -16.21 -3.48
N GLY A 32 -8.81 -14.90 -3.56
CA GLY A 32 -7.75 -13.86 -3.48
C GLY A 32 -6.85 -13.68 -4.72
N VAL A 33 -6.79 -14.65 -5.63
CA VAL A 33 -6.10 -14.52 -6.91
C VAL A 33 -6.75 -13.40 -7.73
N GLY A 34 -5.96 -12.38 -8.08
CA GLY A 34 -6.41 -11.22 -8.85
C GLY A 34 -6.63 -9.94 -8.06
N ALA A 35 -6.44 -9.90 -6.73
CA ALA A 35 -6.45 -8.64 -5.99
C ALA A 35 -5.35 -7.67 -6.48
N VAL A 36 -4.11 -8.18 -6.60
CA VAL A 36 -2.99 -7.43 -7.19
C VAL A 36 -3.30 -7.04 -8.63
N ARG A 37 -3.81 -7.97 -9.44
CA ARG A 37 -4.16 -7.67 -10.84
C ARG A 37 -5.21 -6.56 -10.95
N ARG A 38 -6.27 -6.61 -10.13
CA ARG A 38 -7.30 -5.56 -10.07
C ARG A 38 -6.73 -4.23 -9.61
N PHE A 39 -5.82 -4.23 -8.63
CA PHE A 39 -5.13 -3.04 -8.18
C PHE A 39 -4.33 -2.39 -9.32
N LEU A 40 -3.55 -3.19 -10.06
CA LEU A 40 -2.78 -2.75 -11.22
C LEU A 40 -3.70 -2.24 -12.34
N ASP A 41 -4.75 -2.99 -12.68
CA ASP A 41 -5.72 -2.60 -13.71
C ASP A 41 -6.43 -1.28 -13.36
N ARG A 42 -6.80 -1.08 -12.08
CA ARG A 42 -7.38 0.18 -11.63
C ARG A 42 -6.36 1.31 -11.64
N PHE A 43 -5.09 1.03 -11.34
CA PHE A 43 -4.05 2.04 -11.35
C PHE A 43 -3.84 2.53 -12.78
N ASP A 44 -3.78 1.60 -13.74
CA ASP A 44 -3.68 1.90 -15.16
C ASP A 44 -4.88 2.72 -15.67
N GLN A 45 -6.08 2.45 -15.16
CA GLN A 45 -7.29 3.21 -15.51
C GLN A 45 -7.29 4.62 -14.91
N GLY A 46 -6.81 4.80 -13.68
CA GLY A 46 -6.90 6.07 -12.95
C GLY A 46 -5.69 7.00 -13.14
N ILE A 47 -4.54 6.47 -13.57
CA ILE A 47 -3.30 7.26 -13.60
C ILE A 47 -3.42 8.50 -14.47
N GLY A 48 -4.07 8.40 -15.64
CA GLY A 48 -4.22 9.52 -16.58
C GLY A 48 -4.99 10.72 -16.03
N ASP A 49 -5.85 10.50 -15.04
CA ASP A 49 -6.66 11.53 -14.39
C ASP A 49 -6.06 12.00 -13.04
N THR A 50 -4.88 11.49 -12.67
CA THR A 50 -4.22 11.90 -11.42
C THR A 50 -3.67 13.33 -11.56
N PRO A 51 -3.96 14.25 -10.61
CA PRO A 51 -3.57 15.65 -10.71
C PRO A 51 -2.06 15.86 -10.51
N SER A 52 -1.58 17.07 -10.79
CA SER A 52 -0.19 17.44 -10.53
C SER A 52 0.09 17.56 -9.03
N TYR A 53 1.27 17.08 -8.64
CA TYR A 53 1.85 17.11 -7.30
C TYR A 53 3.30 17.62 -7.35
N GLU A 54 3.60 18.54 -8.27
CA GLU A 54 4.94 19.14 -8.38
C GLU A 54 5.45 19.68 -7.04
N GLY A 55 6.70 19.34 -6.71
CA GLY A 55 7.33 19.72 -5.44
C GLY A 55 6.85 18.93 -4.21
N THR A 56 6.01 17.92 -4.39
CA THR A 56 5.59 16.97 -3.33
C THR A 56 6.42 15.70 -3.40
N ARG A 57 6.73 15.11 -2.24
CA ARG A 57 7.25 13.75 -2.12
C ARG A 57 6.15 12.81 -1.65
N ILE A 58 5.64 11.97 -2.54
CA ILE A 58 4.59 10.99 -2.26
C ILE A 58 5.24 9.71 -1.73
N ARG A 59 4.93 9.36 -0.49
CA ARG A 59 5.50 8.21 0.23
C ARG A 59 4.43 7.11 0.30
N LEU A 60 4.56 6.09 -0.53
CA LEU A 60 3.59 5.00 -0.67
C LEU A 60 3.91 3.89 0.32
N VAL A 61 3.18 3.80 1.42
CA VAL A 61 3.45 2.82 2.48
C VAL A 61 2.96 1.43 2.08
N THR A 62 3.80 0.41 2.22
CA THR A 62 3.43 -0.97 1.90
C THR A 62 4.22 -2.01 2.69
N GLY A 63 3.64 -3.20 2.83
CA GLY A 63 4.38 -4.40 3.22
C GLY A 63 5.16 -5.01 2.05
N GLY A 64 6.03 -5.98 2.34
CA GLY A 64 6.93 -6.61 1.37
C GLY A 64 6.23 -7.27 0.17
N SER A 65 4.99 -7.75 0.33
CA SER A 65 4.24 -8.42 -0.76
C SER A 65 3.92 -7.49 -1.94
N MET A 66 3.64 -6.21 -1.68
CA MET A 66 3.27 -5.24 -2.73
C MET A 66 4.44 -4.34 -3.17
N LEU A 67 5.57 -4.35 -2.45
CA LEU A 67 6.73 -3.51 -2.73
C LEU A 67 7.27 -3.63 -4.18
N PRO A 68 7.47 -4.84 -4.76
CA PRO A 68 7.97 -4.95 -6.13
C PRO A 68 7.07 -4.25 -7.15
N PHE A 69 5.76 -4.38 -6.98
CA PHE A 69 4.78 -3.74 -7.85
C PHE A 69 4.81 -2.21 -7.68
N LEU A 70 4.86 -1.71 -6.44
CA LEU A 70 4.94 -0.25 -6.22
C LEU A 70 6.24 0.35 -6.79
N ASN A 71 7.35 -0.38 -6.76
CA ASN A 71 8.58 0.04 -7.42
C ASN A 71 8.44 0.15 -8.95
N GLU A 72 7.60 -0.69 -9.57
CA GLU A 72 7.30 -0.60 -11.00
C GLU A 72 6.33 0.55 -11.33
N LEU A 73 5.39 0.85 -10.42
CA LEU A 73 4.39 1.92 -10.62
C LEU A 73 4.92 3.32 -10.31
N ALA A 74 5.82 3.46 -9.34
CA ALA A 74 6.30 4.75 -8.85
C ALA A 74 6.87 5.67 -9.95
N PRO A 75 7.69 5.19 -10.90
CA PRO A 75 8.18 6.04 -12.00
C PRO A 75 7.06 6.59 -12.88
N ARG A 76 6.03 5.77 -13.16
CA ARG A 76 4.88 6.18 -13.97
C ARG A 76 4.06 7.24 -13.26
N LEU A 77 3.84 7.08 -11.96
CA LEU A 77 3.14 8.07 -11.14
C LEU A 77 3.93 9.36 -11.02
N SER A 78 5.25 9.27 -10.85
CA SER A 78 6.16 10.43 -10.81
C SER A 78 6.12 11.21 -12.13
N GLU A 79 6.18 10.53 -13.28
CA GLU A 79 6.07 11.16 -14.60
C GLU A 79 4.72 11.87 -14.79
N GLN A 80 3.62 11.23 -14.39
CA GLN A 80 2.28 11.78 -14.54
C GLN A 80 2.04 13.01 -13.64
N THR A 81 2.55 12.98 -12.41
CA THR A 81 2.19 13.97 -11.39
C THR A 81 3.23 15.06 -11.21
N GLY A 82 4.49 14.83 -11.61
CA GLY A 82 5.63 15.71 -11.33
C GLY A 82 6.15 15.61 -9.88
N ALA A 83 5.64 14.67 -9.09
CA ALA A 83 6.10 14.40 -7.72
C ALA A 83 7.34 13.49 -7.71
N GLU A 84 8.11 13.55 -6.60
CA GLU A 84 8.96 12.44 -6.20
C GLU A 84 8.06 11.34 -5.62
N VAL A 85 8.20 10.09 -6.07
CA VAL A 85 7.38 8.97 -5.57
C VAL A 85 8.28 7.90 -4.98
N ASP A 86 8.07 7.62 -3.69
CA ASP A 86 8.91 6.75 -2.87
C ASP A 86 8.08 5.61 -2.24
N PRO A 87 8.18 4.37 -2.74
CA PRO A 87 7.64 3.19 -2.08
C PRO A 87 8.36 2.91 -0.75
N VAL A 88 7.64 3.06 0.37
CA VAL A 88 8.16 2.83 1.71
C VAL A 88 7.88 1.40 2.13
N HIS A 89 8.91 0.57 2.16
CA HIS A 89 8.83 -0.80 2.65
C HIS A 89 8.79 -0.86 4.17
N VAL A 90 7.70 -1.41 4.71
CA VAL A 90 7.53 -1.66 6.14
C VAL A 90 7.78 -3.12 6.44
N VAL A 91 8.77 -3.39 7.28
CA VAL A 91 9.00 -4.72 7.86
C VAL A 91 8.12 -4.85 9.10
N ASN A 92 7.24 -5.84 9.11
CA ASN A 92 6.37 -6.12 10.24
C ASN A 92 7.19 -6.70 11.40
N ARG A 93 7.35 -5.95 12.49
CA ARG A 93 8.04 -6.39 13.71
C ARG A 93 7.05 -6.85 14.77
N TYR A 94 5.79 -6.42 14.67
CA TYR A 94 4.73 -6.82 15.57
C TYR A 94 4.43 -8.32 15.47
N PHE A 95 4.19 -8.83 14.25
CA PHE A 95 3.95 -10.25 13.97
C PHE A 95 5.19 -11.00 13.44
N GLY A 96 6.22 -10.27 13.01
CA GLY A 96 7.44 -10.83 12.43
C GLY A 96 7.54 -10.63 10.92
N ASP A 97 8.77 -10.67 10.40
CA ASP A 97 9.12 -10.25 9.03
C ASP A 97 8.53 -11.11 7.91
N THR A 98 8.03 -12.30 8.24
CA THR A 98 7.32 -13.19 7.31
C THR A 98 5.90 -12.70 7.00
N VAL A 99 5.33 -11.82 7.84
CA VAL A 99 4.03 -11.18 7.60
C VAL A 99 4.25 -9.94 6.74
N THR A 100 3.94 -10.04 5.45
CA THR A 100 4.33 -9.03 4.45
C THR A 100 3.16 -8.30 3.79
N ILE A 101 1.93 -8.52 4.27
CA ILE A 101 0.72 -7.86 3.74
C ILE A 101 0.46 -6.53 4.47
N ALA A 102 -0.08 -5.56 3.74
CA ALA A 102 -0.29 -4.20 4.23
C ALA A 102 -1.31 -4.11 5.38
N GLY A 103 -2.37 -4.93 5.33
CA GLY A 103 -3.45 -4.89 6.31
C GLY A 103 -3.10 -5.41 7.72
N LEU A 104 -1.88 -5.91 7.91
CA LEU A 104 -1.37 -6.35 9.22
C LEU A 104 -0.17 -5.53 9.69
N LEU A 105 0.11 -4.40 9.05
CA LEU A 105 1.17 -3.49 9.48
C LEU A 105 0.74 -2.71 10.72
N GLY A 106 1.61 -2.68 11.73
CA GLY A 106 1.46 -1.81 12.89
C GLY A 106 1.85 -0.38 12.58
N GLY A 107 1.22 0.57 13.26
CA GLY A 107 1.52 1.99 13.13
C GLY A 107 2.96 2.31 13.57
N GLU A 108 3.47 1.64 14.61
CA GLU A 108 4.85 1.81 15.08
C GLU A 108 5.89 1.38 14.03
N ASP A 109 5.62 0.28 13.31
CA ASP A 109 6.49 -0.21 12.25
C ASP A 109 6.51 0.75 11.07
N ILE A 110 5.34 1.32 10.72
CA ILE A 110 5.22 2.33 9.66
C ILE A 110 6.01 3.59 10.05
N LEU A 111 5.85 4.09 11.29
CA LEU A 111 6.61 5.25 11.78
C LEU A 111 8.13 5.00 11.75
N HIS A 112 8.55 3.80 12.13
CA HIS A 112 9.95 3.43 12.07
C HIS A 112 10.49 3.40 10.63
N ALA A 113 9.71 2.87 9.68
CA ALA A 113 10.09 2.81 8.28
C ALA A 113 10.10 4.20 7.60
N LEU A 114 9.19 5.08 7.99
CA LEU A 114 9.15 6.46 7.51
C LEU A 114 10.34 7.27 8.05
N GLY A 115 10.71 7.07 9.31
CA GLY A 115 11.71 7.93 9.95
C GLY A 115 11.26 9.39 9.99
N GLU A 116 12.17 10.32 9.76
CA GLU A 116 11.83 11.75 9.70
C GLU A 116 10.97 12.06 8.46
N SER A 117 10.03 12.98 8.63
CA SER A 117 9.12 13.43 7.58
C SER A 117 9.08 14.95 7.51
N ASP A 118 8.95 15.48 6.31
CA ASP A 118 8.98 16.91 6.03
C ASP A 118 7.60 17.47 5.65
N ALA A 119 7.45 18.80 5.69
CA ALA A 119 6.20 19.46 5.28
C ALA A 119 5.84 19.27 3.78
N GLY A 120 6.80 18.81 2.97
CA GLY A 120 6.58 18.45 1.56
C GLY A 120 6.19 16.98 1.35
N ASP A 121 6.15 16.17 2.41
CA ASP A 121 5.77 14.76 2.32
C ASP A 121 4.25 14.59 2.28
N LEU A 122 3.79 13.77 1.35
CA LEU A 122 2.44 13.19 1.31
C LEU A 122 2.56 11.68 1.57
N ILE A 123 2.18 11.24 2.76
CA ILE A 123 2.18 9.84 3.15
C ILE A 123 0.84 9.22 2.76
N LEU A 124 0.86 8.25 1.86
CA LEU A 124 -0.30 7.43 1.53
C LEU A 124 -0.21 6.10 2.27
N LEU A 125 -1.14 5.91 3.21
CA LEU A 125 -1.32 4.68 3.95
C LEU A 125 -2.29 3.74 3.20
N PRO A 126 -2.02 2.43 3.20
CA PRO A 126 -2.99 1.45 2.74
C PRO A 126 -4.17 1.43 3.71
N ALA A 127 -5.38 1.68 3.22
CA ALA A 127 -6.57 1.77 4.08
C ALA A 127 -6.84 0.44 4.83
N GLU A 128 -6.41 -0.70 4.29
CA GLU A 128 -6.49 -2.00 4.95
C GLU A 128 -5.68 -2.11 6.25
N ALA A 129 -4.69 -1.24 6.48
CA ALA A 129 -3.89 -1.25 7.72
C ALA A 129 -4.66 -0.73 8.94
N LEU A 130 -5.82 -0.11 8.72
CA LEU A 130 -6.68 0.45 9.75
C LEU A 130 -7.96 -0.36 9.87
N ASN A 131 -8.46 -0.47 11.10
CA ASN A 131 -9.81 -0.99 11.34
C ASN A 131 -10.88 0.10 11.14
N ALA A 132 -12.14 -0.23 11.40
CA ALA A 132 -13.27 0.69 11.22
C ALA A 132 -13.27 1.90 12.19
N ASP A 133 -12.44 1.87 13.23
CA ASP A 133 -12.28 2.93 14.22
C ASP A 133 -10.97 3.73 13.99
N ASP A 134 -10.34 3.59 12.81
CA ASP A 134 -9.07 4.23 12.45
C ASP A 134 -7.90 3.88 13.40
N VAL A 135 -7.84 2.61 13.84
CA VAL A 135 -6.78 2.10 14.71
C VAL A 135 -5.98 1.01 13.98
N PHE A 136 -4.65 1.08 14.10
CA PHE A 136 -3.72 0.06 13.59
C PHE A 136 -3.77 -1.22 14.44
N ILE A 137 -3.16 -2.30 13.95
CA ILE A 137 -3.18 -3.59 14.65
C ILE A 137 -2.42 -3.61 15.99
N ASP A 138 -1.57 -2.61 16.22
CA ASP A 138 -0.78 -2.40 17.44
C ASP A 138 -1.40 -1.36 18.39
N ASP A 139 -2.71 -1.11 18.26
CA ASP A 139 -3.51 -0.19 19.08
C ASP A 139 -3.14 1.30 18.93
N LEU A 140 -2.28 1.67 17.97
CA LEU A 140 -2.01 3.08 17.66
C LEU A 140 -3.20 3.68 16.90
N ALA A 141 -3.74 4.82 17.37
CA ALA A 141 -4.76 5.56 16.64
C ALA A 141 -4.15 6.32 15.46
N LEU A 142 -4.87 6.43 14.34
CA LEU A 142 -4.44 7.20 13.17
C LEU A 142 -4.15 8.66 13.51
N GLU A 143 -4.92 9.27 14.43
CA GLU A 143 -4.69 10.65 14.85
C GLU A 143 -3.35 10.79 15.60
N ASP A 144 -3.02 9.87 16.51
CA ASP A 144 -1.71 9.86 17.19
C ASP A 144 -0.57 9.62 16.20
N PHE A 145 -0.78 8.77 15.19
CA PHE A 145 0.17 8.56 14.10
C PHE A 145 0.43 9.86 13.33
N LYS A 146 -0.63 10.60 12.96
CA LYS A 146 -0.54 11.89 12.26
C LYS A 146 0.25 12.92 13.07
N GLU A 147 0.02 12.99 14.38
CA GLU A 147 0.78 13.88 15.26
C GLU A 147 2.28 13.52 15.27
N ARG A 148 2.62 12.24 15.20
CA ARG A 148 4.00 11.74 15.25
C ARG A 148 4.78 11.91 13.96
N VAL A 149 4.12 11.86 12.80
CA VAL A 149 4.77 12.19 11.50
C VAL A 149 4.92 13.69 11.27
N GLY A 150 4.39 14.52 12.18
CA GLY A 150 4.63 15.96 12.21
C GLY A 150 3.88 16.72 11.10
N HIS A 151 4.62 17.40 10.24
CA HIS A 151 4.05 18.31 9.23
C HIS A 151 3.70 17.63 7.90
N ALA A 152 3.98 16.33 7.77
CA ALA A 152 3.60 15.57 6.58
C ALA A 152 2.07 15.46 6.48
N ARG A 153 1.55 15.52 5.25
CA ARG A 153 0.14 15.24 4.99
C ARG A 153 -0.04 13.72 4.95
N VAL A 154 -1.01 13.21 5.72
CA VAL A 154 -1.34 11.77 5.74
C VAL A 154 -2.70 11.54 5.13
N ILE A 155 -2.78 10.58 4.22
CA ILE A 155 -4.02 10.13 3.59
C ILE A 155 -4.08 8.61 3.58
N THR A 156 -5.28 8.06 3.46
CA THR A 156 -5.52 6.62 3.42
C THR A 156 -6.25 6.27 2.13
N GLY A 157 -5.94 5.13 1.52
CA GLY A 157 -6.67 4.67 0.34
C GLY A 157 -6.53 3.18 0.08
N TYR A 158 -7.57 2.58 -0.50
CA TYR A 158 -7.52 1.24 -1.10
C TYR A 158 -6.87 1.26 -2.49
N GLN A 159 -6.84 2.44 -3.12
CA GLN A 159 -6.22 2.67 -4.42
C GLN A 159 -5.49 4.01 -4.46
N ILE A 160 -4.28 4.03 -5.04
CA ILE A 160 -3.39 5.18 -5.10
C ILE A 160 -4.01 6.34 -5.89
N THR A 161 -4.49 6.06 -7.11
CA THR A 161 -5.01 7.10 -8.02
C THR A 161 -6.24 7.77 -7.46
N ASP A 162 -7.15 6.99 -6.88
CA ASP A 162 -8.42 7.48 -6.33
C ASP A 162 -8.14 8.39 -5.12
N ALA A 163 -7.28 7.93 -4.20
CA ALA A 163 -6.90 8.70 -3.02
C ALA A 163 -6.21 10.03 -3.37
N LEU A 164 -5.38 10.05 -4.42
CA LEU A 164 -4.74 11.27 -4.91
C LEU A 164 -5.72 12.21 -5.65
N GLN A 165 -6.80 11.72 -6.23
CA GLN A 165 -7.79 12.57 -6.89
C GLN A 165 -8.70 13.26 -5.88
N GLU A 166 -9.09 12.55 -4.81
CA GLU A 166 -9.98 13.08 -3.78
C GLU A 166 -9.41 14.30 -3.03
N LEU A 167 -8.08 14.45 -2.98
CA LEU A 167 -7.42 15.55 -2.29
C LEU A 167 -7.60 16.95 -2.91
N GLN A 168 -8.11 17.03 -4.13
CA GLN A 168 -8.33 18.29 -4.85
C GLN A 168 -9.77 18.80 -4.71
N HIS A 169 -10.66 18.03 -4.09
CA HIS A 169 -12.06 18.38 -3.83
C HIS A 169 -12.26 18.90 -2.41
#